data_AF-A0A6M4WVA4-F1
#
_entry.id   AF-A0A6M4WVA4-F1
#
_cell.length_a   1.000
_cell.length_b   1.000
_cell.length_c   1.000
_cell.angle_alpha   90.00
_cell.angle_beta   90.00
_cell.angle_gamma   90.00
#
_symmetry.space_group_name_H-M   'P 1'
#
loop_
_entity.id
_entity.type
_entity.pdbx_description
1 polymer ?
#
loop_
_entity_poly.entity_id
_entity_poly.type
_entity_poly.pdbx_seq_one_letter_code
_entity_poly.pdbx_strand_id
1 'polypeptide(L)'
;MDMRCATAPETVAEHVTATATGASVQLRYSRECGTSRTRMWGARIGDRIESEAVGGVRPYRAEVKDRAEADTYVHTAMTATRPGTLVRTCFLPTADGRKECFEARVGRAPEPTPRTRTSHPSTT
;
A
#
# COMPACT_ATOMS: atom_id res chain seq x y z
N MET A 1 14.84 8.42 -20.81
CA MET A 1 13.99 8.81 -19.67
C MET A 1 13.90 7.61 -18.74
N ASP A 2 14.52 7.66 -17.57
CA ASP A 2 14.41 6.56 -16.60
C ASP A 2 13.11 6.70 -15.81
N MET A 3 12.20 5.73 -15.96
CA MET A 3 10.98 5.63 -15.16
C MET A 3 11.30 5.21 -13.72
N ARG A 4 11.83 6.13 -12.92
CA ARG A 4 12.23 5.88 -11.52
C ARG A 4 11.06 5.74 -10.54
N CYS A 5 9.83 5.98 -10.97
CA CYS A 5 8.63 5.88 -10.13
C CYS A 5 8.45 4.52 -9.45
N ALA A 6 8.98 3.45 -10.03
CA ALA A 6 8.92 2.11 -9.47
C ALA A 6 10.14 1.73 -8.60
N THR A 7 11.20 2.55 -8.61
CA THR A 7 12.46 2.30 -7.89
C THR A 7 12.26 2.63 -6.41
N ALA A 8 12.29 1.59 -5.58
CA ALA A 8 12.23 1.67 -4.12
C ALA A 8 11.10 2.54 -3.50
N PRO A 9 9.81 2.40 -3.90
CA PRO A 9 8.74 3.12 -3.22
C PRO A 9 8.59 2.64 -1.77
N GLU A 10 8.28 3.58 -0.89
CA GLU A 10 8.08 3.35 0.54
C GLU A 10 6.85 2.48 0.77
N THR A 11 6.94 1.50 1.65
CA THR A 11 5.76 0.77 2.14
C THR A 11 5.07 1.63 3.18
N VAL A 12 3.84 2.07 2.85
CA VAL A 12 3.04 2.96 3.70
C VAL A 12 2.21 2.14 4.68
N ALA A 13 1.67 1.03 4.22
CA ALA A 13 0.88 0.09 5.02
C ALA A 13 0.95 -1.30 4.42
N GLU A 14 0.81 -2.30 5.27
CA GLU A 14 0.76 -3.71 4.92
C GLU A 14 -0.38 -4.38 5.69
N HIS A 15 -1.10 -5.27 5.02
CA HIS A 15 -2.22 -5.99 5.58
C HIS A 15 -2.21 -7.44 5.08
N VAL A 16 -2.40 -8.39 6.01
CA VAL A 16 -2.60 -9.81 5.71
C VAL A 16 -4.09 -10.10 5.79
N THR A 17 -4.66 -10.64 4.71
CA THR A 17 -6.10 -10.90 4.61
C THR A 17 -6.52 -12.13 5.40
N ALA A 18 -7.79 -12.18 5.81
CA ALA A 18 -8.36 -13.32 6.55
C ALA A 18 -8.72 -14.53 5.67
N THR A 19 -8.34 -14.54 4.39
CA THR A 19 -8.59 -15.67 3.50
C THR A 19 -7.72 -16.88 3.84
N ALA A 20 -8.14 -18.06 3.36
CA ALA A 20 -7.36 -19.29 3.52
C ALA A 20 -5.93 -19.22 2.96
N THR A 21 -5.68 -18.38 1.95
CA THR A 21 -4.33 -18.18 1.41
C THR A 21 -3.51 -17.18 2.22
N GLY A 22 -4.14 -16.38 3.09
CA GLY A 22 -3.46 -15.35 3.88
C GLY A 22 -2.76 -14.31 3.00
N ALA A 23 -3.39 -13.90 1.89
CA ALA A 23 -2.77 -13.00 0.92
C ALA A 23 -2.30 -11.71 1.61
N SER A 24 -1.09 -11.26 1.27
CA SER A 24 -0.51 -10.02 1.77
C SER A 24 -0.71 -8.90 0.76
N VAL A 25 -1.13 -7.74 1.25
CA VAL A 25 -1.41 -6.55 0.45
C VAL A 25 -0.64 -5.36 1.01
N GLN A 26 0.17 -4.71 0.17
CA GLN A 26 0.94 -3.52 0.53
C GLN A 26 0.51 -2.31 -0.28
N LEU A 27 0.26 -1.20 0.43
CA LEU A 27 0.20 0.14 -0.17
C LEU A 27 1.61 0.72 -0.22
N ARG A 28 2.03 1.14 -1.41
CA ARG A 28 3.35 1.73 -1.65
C ARG A 28 3.24 3.14 -2.21
N TYR A 29 4.17 4.02 -1.84
CA TYR A 29 4.23 5.41 -2.28
C TYR A 29 5.60 5.76 -2.88
N SER A 30 5.59 6.32 -4.08
CA SER A 30 6.77 6.91 -4.73
C SER A 30 6.78 8.41 -4.48
N ARG A 31 7.73 8.88 -3.66
CA ARG A 31 7.95 10.32 -3.44
C ARG A 31 8.35 11.05 -4.71
N GLU A 32 9.18 10.41 -5.53
CA GLU A 32 9.70 11.00 -6.77
C GLU A 32 8.59 11.33 -7.76
N CYS A 33 7.56 10.48 -7.83
CA CYS A 33 6.50 10.63 -8.82
C CYS A 33 5.17 11.10 -8.24
N GLY A 34 5.05 11.22 -6.91
CA GLY A 34 3.78 11.57 -6.27
C GLY A 34 2.69 10.56 -6.63
N THR A 35 3.01 9.27 -6.53
CA THR A 35 2.07 8.20 -6.89
C THR A 35 2.04 7.10 -5.87
N SER A 36 0.88 6.48 -5.75
CA SER A 36 0.65 5.28 -4.96
C SER A 36 0.28 4.10 -5.85
N ARG A 37 0.71 2.91 -5.43
CA ARG A 37 0.26 1.65 -6.00
C ARG A 37 0.10 0.62 -4.90
N THR A 38 -0.85 -0.29 -5.10
CA THR A 38 -1.02 -1.45 -4.22
C THR A 38 -0.41 -2.67 -4.88
N ARG A 39 0.29 -3.50 -4.11
CA ARG A 39 0.79 -4.81 -4.53
C ARG A 39 0.17 -5.91 -3.68
N MET A 40 -0.10 -7.07 -4.27
CA MET A 40 -0.59 -8.27 -3.58
C MET A 40 0.22 -9.50 -3.97
N TRP A 41 0.46 -10.41 -3.02
CA TRP A 41 1.06 -11.74 -3.25
C TRP A 41 0.49 -12.77 -2.26
N GLY A 42 0.77 -14.05 -2.49
CA GLY A 42 0.14 -15.13 -1.71
C GLY A 42 -1.37 -15.24 -1.96
N ALA A 43 -1.81 -14.82 -3.15
CA ALA A 43 -3.20 -14.83 -3.60
C ALA A 43 -3.39 -15.93 -4.65
N ARG A 44 -4.64 -16.27 -4.96
CA ARG A 44 -4.98 -17.26 -6.00
C ARG A 44 -5.59 -16.58 -7.22
N ILE A 45 -5.64 -17.35 -8.31
CA ILE A 45 -6.25 -16.92 -9.57
C ILE A 45 -7.69 -16.45 -9.33
N GLY A 46 -8.00 -15.26 -9.84
CA GLY A 46 -9.28 -14.55 -9.70
C GLY A 46 -9.36 -13.58 -8.52
N ASP A 47 -8.44 -13.66 -7.55
CA ASP A 47 -8.40 -12.66 -6.47
C ASP A 47 -8.01 -11.29 -7.03
N ARG A 48 -8.59 -10.23 -6.48
CA ARG A 48 -8.43 -8.86 -6.96
C ARG A 48 -8.01 -7.91 -5.86
N ILE A 49 -7.29 -6.87 -6.25
CA ILE A 49 -7.05 -5.69 -5.42
C ILE A 49 -7.55 -4.44 -6.11
N GLU A 50 -8.14 -3.55 -5.33
CA GLU A 50 -8.54 -2.21 -5.72
C GLU A 50 -7.81 -1.18 -4.87
N SER A 51 -7.38 -0.08 -5.48
CA SER A 51 -6.71 1.03 -4.81
C SER A 51 -7.30 2.34 -5.33
N GLU A 52 -7.63 3.25 -4.41
CA GLU A 52 -8.14 4.57 -4.74
C GLU A 52 -7.68 5.64 -3.76
N ALA A 53 -7.39 6.83 -4.27
CA ALA A 53 -7.35 8.02 -3.43
C ALA A 53 -8.79 8.35 -3.03
N VAL A 54 -9.07 8.46 -1.73
CA VAL A 54 -10.42 8.78 -1.23
C VAL A 54 -10.83 10.17 -1.75
N GLY A 55 -11.99 10.24 -2.41
CA GLY A 55 -12.46 11.43 -3.11
C GLY A 55 -11.86 11.64 -4.51
N GLY A 56 -11.08 10.68 -5.01
CA GLY A 56 -10.56 10.66 -6.38
C GLY A 56 -11.59 10.23 -7.42
N VAL A 57 -11.21 10.30 -8.69
CA VAL A 57 -12.12 10.09 -9.83
C VAL A 57 -12.52 8.62 -10.02
N ARG A 58 -11.59 7.67 -9.80
CA ARG A 58 -11.84 6.23 -9.96
C ARG A 58 -10.81 5.35 -9.25
N PRO A 59 -11.20 4.13 -8.83
CA PRO A 59 -10.26 3.13 -8.36
C PRO A 59 -9.47 2.49 -9.52
N TYR A 60 -8.25 2.06 -9.22
CA TYR A 60 -7.46 1.16 -10.06
C TYR A 60 -7.52 -0.26 -9.51
N ARG A 61 -7.62 -1.23 -10.41
CA ARG A 61 -7.75 -2.65 -10.07
C ARG A 61 -6.63 -3.49 -10.67
N ALA A 62 -6.23 -4.53 -9.98
CA ALA A 62 -5.48 -5.65 -10.53
C ALA A 62 -6.14 -6.99 -10.13
N GLU A 63 -5.96 -8.01 -10.97
CA GLU A 63 -6.50 -9.35 -10.79
C GLU A 63 -5.40 -10.36 -11.06
N VAL A 64 -5.33 -11.42 -10.26
CA VAL A 64 -4.44 -12.56 -10.52
C VAL A 64 -5.07 -13.40 -11.63
N LYS A 65 -4.47 -13.40 -12.81
CA LYS A 65 -5.01 -14.05 -14.02
C LYS A 65 -4.43 -15.43 -14.26
N ASP A 66 -3.22 -15.66 -13.78
CA ASP A 66 -2.50 -16.90 -14.02
C ASP A 66 -1.65 -17.33 -12.83
N ARG A 67 -1.04 -18.50 -12.97
CA ARG A 67 -0.21 -19.11 -11.93
C ARG A 67 1.09 -18.34 -11.70
N ALA A 68 1.67 -17.71 -12.72
CA ALA A 68 2.90 -16.95 -12.55
C ALA A 68 2.65 -15.70 -11.69
N GLU A 69 1.52 -15.02 -11.90
CA GLU A 69 1.07 -13.91 -11.06
C GLU A 69 0.73 -14.36 -9.64
N ALA A 70 0.12 -15.55 -9.48
CA ALA A 70 -0.18 -16.13 -8.16
C ALA A 70 1.10 -16.47 -7.35
N ASP A 71 2.11 -17.01 -8.03
CA ASP A 71 3.39 -17.42 -7.45
C ASP A 71 4.33 -16.21 -7.20
N THR A 72 4.04 -15.03 -7.77
CA THR A 72 4.85 -13.82 -7.62
C THR A 72 4.10 -12.68 -6.94
N TYR A 73 3.53 -11.75 -7.71
CA TYR A 73 2.69 -10.66 -7.23
C TYR A 73 1.99 -9.96 -8.38
N VAL A 74 0.86 -9.32 -8.08
CA VAL A 74 0.20 -8.34 -8.95
C VAL A 74 0.25 -6.95 -8.33
N HIS A 75 0.10 -5.91 -9.15
CA HIS A 75 0.00 -4.54 -8.67
C HIS A 75 -1.03 -3.72 -9.44
N THR A 76 -1.65 -2.76 -8.77
CA THR A 76 -2.50 -1.77 -9.44
C THR A 76 -1.64 -0.84 -10.30
N ALA A 77 -2.28 -0.20 -11.27
CA ALA A 77 -1.71 0.98 -11.89
C ALA A 77 -1.47 2.09 -10.84
N MET A 78 -0.61 3.06 -11.19
CA MET A 78 -0.28 4.17 -10.32
C MET A 78 -1.45 5.15 -10.20
N THR A 79 -1.81 5.47 -8.96
CA THR A 79 -2.75 6.52 -8.60
C THR A 79 -1.96 7.77 -8.24
N ALA A 80 -2.28 8.92 -8.82
CA ALA A 80 -1.67 10.18 -8.40
C ALA A 80 -2.07 10.51 -6.96
N THR A 81 -1.09 10.76 -6.10
CA THR A 81 -1.27 11.05 -4.67
C THR A 81 -0.27 12.11 -4.21
N ARG A 82 -0.58 12.79 -3.11
CA ARG A 82 0.33 13.76 -2.46
C ARG A 82 0.47 13.40 -0.99
N PRO A 83 1.52 13.85 -0.28
CA PRO A 83 1.61 13.65 1.16
C PRO A 83 0.32 14.10 1.87
N GLY A 84 -0.22 13.25 2.73
CA GLY A 84 -1.50 13.46 3.41
C GLY A 84 -2.72 12.86 2.68
N THR A 85 -2.61 12.47 1.40
CA THR A 85 -3.69 11.78 0.69
C THR A 85 -4.02 10.46 1.40
N LEU A 86 -5.30 10.29 1.74
CA LEU A 86 -5.84 9.04 2.25
C LEU A 86 -6.10 8.10 1.07
N VAL A 87 -5.48 6.93 1.10
CA VAL A 87 -5.66 5.90 0.08
C VAL A 87 -6.38 4.73 0.71
N ARG A 88 -7.48 4.31 0.10
CA ARG A 88 -8.19 3.09 0.46
C ARG A 88 -7.75 1.96 -0.47
N THR A 89 -7.35 0.86 0.14
CA THR A 89 -7.01 -0.37 -0.56
C THR A 89 -7.97 -1.46 -0.12
N CYS A 90 -8.50 -2.21 -1.08
CA CYS A 90 -9.36 -3.33 -0.78
C CYS A 90 -8.93 -4.58 -1.53
N PHE A 91 -8.94 -5.70 -0.82
CA PHE A 91 -8.83 -7.03 -1.36
C PHE A 91 -10.23 -7.61 -1.61
N LEU A 92 -10.40 -8.24 -2.77
CA LEU A 92 -11.63 -8.89 -3.18
C LEU A 92 -11.30 -10.35 -3.55
N PRO A 93 -11.63 -11.32 -2.68
CA PRO A 93 -11.39 -12.73 -2.99
C PRO A 93 -12.27 -13.22 -4.14
N THR A 94 -11.81 -14.22 -4.88
CA THR A 94 -12.58 -14.83 -6.00
C THR A 94 -13.76 -15.70 -5.54
N ALA A 95 -13.72 -16.27 -4.33
CA ALA A 95 -14.85 -16.99 -3.73
C ALA A 95 -15.68 -16.08 -2.83
N ASP A 96 -16.69 -16.62 -2.15
CA ASP A 96 -17.64 -15.93 -1.26
C ASP A 96 -17.03 -15.24 -0.02
N GLY A 97 -15.71 -15.05 -0.01
CA GLY A 97 -15.03 -14.24 0.98
C GLY A 97 -15.50 -12.77 0.92
N ARG A 98 -15.49 -12.12 2.07
CA ARG A 98 -15.88 -10.71 2.15
C ARG A 98 -14.76 -9.83 1.62
N LYS A 99 -15.14 -8.72 1.00
CA LYS A 99 -14.21 -7.63 0.67
C LYS A 99 -13.57 -7.11 1.97
N GLU A 100 -12.24 -7.06 1.98
CA GLU A 100 -11.44 -6.57 3.12
C GLU A 100 -10.75 -5.28 2.70
N CYS A 101 -10.89 -4.21 3.49
CA CYS A 101 -10.32 -2.89 3.15
C CYS A 101 -9.50 -2.34 4.31
N PHE A 102 -8.45 -1.60 3.96
CA PHE A 102 -7.68 -0.76 4.88
C PHE A 102 -7.36 0.58 4.23
N GLU A 103 -7.11 1.59 5.07
CA GLU A 103 -6.80 2.94 4.63
C GLU A 103 -5.49 3.42 5.26
N ALA A 104 -4.70 4.17 4.51
CA ALA A 104 -3.51 4.83 5.06
C ALA A 104 -3.23 6.16 4.36
N ARG A 105 -2.58 7.07 5.10
CA ARG A 105 -2.13 8.35 4.56
C ARG A 105 -0.71 8.25 4.04
N VAL A 106 -0.49 8.66 2.80
CA VAL A 106 0.84 8.61 2.18
C VAL A 106 1.70 9.77 2.63
N GLY A 107 3.03 9.60 2.69
CA GLY A 107 3.96 10.70 2.92
C GLY A 107 3.88 11.40 4.28
N ARG A 108 3.14 10.85 5.27
CA ARG A 108 3.35 11.26 6.66
C ARG A 108 4.68 10.64 7.08
N ALA A 109 5.73 11.46 7.23
CA ALA A 109 6.92 10.99 7.92
C ALA A 109 6.50 10.45 9.28
N PRO A 110 7.11 9.35 9.79
CA PRO A 110 6.94 9.01 11.19
C PRO A 110 7.23 10.27 12.00
N GLU A 111 6.27 10.68 12.82
CA GLU A 111 6.39 11.87 13.65
C GLU A 111 7.71 11.76 14.43
N PRO A 112 8.58 12.78 14.43
CA PRO A 112 9.83 12.69 15.18
C PRO A 112 9.46 12.42 16.63
N THR A 113 9.90 11.27 17.16
CA THR A 113 9.73 10.90 18.56
C THR A 113 10.16 12.10 19.41
N PRO A 114 9.35 12.59 20.36
CA PRO A 114 9.76 13.69 21.23
C PRO A 114 11.09 13.30 21.86
N ARG A 115 12.17 14.03 21.53
CA ARG A 115 13.43 13.85 22.23
C ARG A 115 13.18 14.32 23.65
N THR A 116 13.06 13.39 24.59
CA THR A 116 13.07 13.72 26.01
C THR A 116 14.34 14.51 26.27
N ARG A 117 14.19 15.79 26.59
CA ARG A 117 15.31 16.69 26.86
C ARG A 117 15.91 16.27 28.19
N THR A 118 16.91 15.38 28.16
CA THR A 118 17.68 15.03 29.37
C THR A 118 18.47 16.26 29.79
N SER A 119 17.90 17.01 30.73
CA SER A 119 18.59 18.08 31.45
C SER A 119 19.74 17.46 32.23
N HIS A 120 20.98 17.70 31.81
CA HIS A 120 22.14 17.40 32.65
C HIS A 120 22.27 18.48 33.73
N PRO A 121 22.40 18.13 35.02
CA PRO A 121 22.72 19.09 36.05
C PRO A 121 24.18 19.55 35.89
N SER A 122 24.39 20.87 35.82
CA SER A 122 25.70 21.48 35.95
C SER A 122 26.10 21.47 37.42
N THR A 123 27.12 20.70 37.77
CA THR A 123 27.73 20.76 39.10
C THR A 123 28.78 21.86 39.13
N THR A 124 28.65 22.76 40.11
CA THR A 124 29.60 23.83 40.46
C THR A 124 30.72 23.28 41.34
#